data_AF-A0A4Q4PZ45-F1
#
_entry.id   AF-A0A4Q4PZ45-F1
#
_cell.length_a   1.000
_cell.length_b   1.000
_cell.length_c   1.000
_cell.angle_alpha   90.00
_cell.angle_beta   90.00
_cell.angle_gamma   90.00
#
_symmetry.space_group_name_H-M   'P 1'
#
loop_
_entity.id
_entity.type
_entity.pdbx_description
1 polymer ?
#
loop_
_entity_poly.entity_id
_entity_poly.type
_entity_poly.pdbx_seq_one_letter_code
_entity_poly.pdbx_strand_id
1 'polypeptide(L)'
;MITGIHHINLVVPASTLHLAHEFYSQTLGLTPRPVPHLQRETLAWFDIGTSGQQVHVAIGKPEDFAHASSRHPCFRVGSVEALNELQMRVWSHFERKGESESAPLMADKPGAKNSGAEGVEYPTRFFARDFAGNRLEFSV
;
A
#
# COMPACT_ATOMS: atom_id res chain seq x y z
N MET A 1 -5.70 -12.17 25.85
CA MET A 1 -4.47 -12.60 25.13
C MET A 1 -4.57 -12.15 23.67
N ILE A 2 -3.44 -11.83 23.03
CA ILE A 2 -3.36 -11.39 21.62
C ILE A 2 -3.18 -12.61 20.71
N THR A 3 -3.90 -12.68 19.59
CA THR A 3 -3.92 -13.84 18.66
C THR A 3 -3.40 -13.55 17.26
N GLY A 4 -3.19 -12.28 16.90
CA GLY A 4 -2.66 -11.90 15.59
C GLY A 4 -2.89 -10.41 15.28
N ILE A 5 -2.46 -10.00 14.09
CA ILE A 5 -2.80 -8.68 13.54
C ILE A 5 -4.22 -8.77 12.97
N HIS A 6 -5.11 -7.92 13.47
CA HIS A 6 -6.45 -7.78 12.89
C HIS A 6 -6.44 -6.81 11.71
N HIS A 7 -5.80 -5.67 11.88
CA HIS A 7 -5.70 -4.65 10.85
C HIS A 7 -4.47 -3.79 11.07
N ILE A 8 -4.04 -3.12 10.01
CA ILE A 8 -3.14 -1.97 10.08
C ILE A 8 -3.93 -0.70 9.73
N ASN A 9 -3.45 0.45 10.17
CA ASN A 9 -3.97 1.74 9.76
C ASN A 9 -2.88 2.58 9.08
N LEU A 10 -3.13 2.99 7.84
CA LEU A 10 -2.33 3.94 7.09
C LEU A 10 -3.07 5.28 7.05
N VAL A 11 -2.34 6.38 6.96
CA VAL A 11 -2.94 7.70 6.93
C VAL A 11 -2.64 8.43 5.63
N VAL A 12 -3.59 9.24 5.19
CA VAL A 12 -3.49 10.05 3.97
C VAL A 12 -3.94 11.49 4.26
N PRO A 13 -3.48 12.49 3.50
CA PRO A 13 -4.03 13.83 3.57
C PRO A 13 -5.55 13.83 3.36
N ALA A 14 -6.26 14.75 4.02
CA ALA A 14 -7.72 14.82 3.94
C ALA A 14 -8.23 14.93 2.48
N SER A 15 -7.51 15.67 1.64
CA SER A 15 -7.86 15.87 0.23
C SER A 15 -7.68 14.62 -0.64
N THR A 16 -6.94 13.60 -0.20
CA THR A 16 -6.56 12.46 -1.03
C THR A 16 -7.23 11.15 -0.64
N LEU A 17 -8.11 11.12 0.37
CA LEU A 17 -8.79 9.89 0.78
C LEU A 17 -9.58 9.24 -0.38
N HIS A 18 -10.19 10.05 -1.24
CA HIS A 18 -10.94 9.58 -2.40
C HIS A 18 -10.09 8.78 -3.41
N LEU A 19 -8.76 8.97 -3.40
CA LEU A 19 -7.81 8.24 -4.25
C LEU A 19 -7.51 6.82 -3.74
N ALA A 20 -7.86 6.52 -2.47
CA ALA A 20 -7.54 5.25 -1.84
C ALA A 20 -8.13 4.06 -2.60
N HIS A 21 -9.32 4.20 -3.18
CA HIS A 21 -9.96 3.10 -3.90
C HIS A 21 -9.18 2.71 -5.17
N GLU A 22 -8.73 3.70 -5.97
CA GLU A 22 -7.96 3.41 -7.18
C GLU A 22 -6.65 2.71 -6.81
N PHE A 23 -5.90 3.23 -5.84
CA PHE A 23 -4.61 2.63 -5.47
C PHE A 23 -4.75 1.29 -4.73
N TYR A 24 -5.47 1.24 -3.60
CA TYR A 24 -5.51 0.04 -2.75
C TYR A 24 -6.36 -1.08 -3.36
N SER A 25 -7.43 -0.77 -4.08
CA SER A 25 -8.24 -1.81 -4.71
C SER A 25 -7.77 -2.13 -6.13
N GLN A 26 -7.67 -1.15 -7.02
CA GLN A 26 -7.42 -1.45 -8.44
C GLN A 26 -5.94 -1.77 -8.70
N THR A 27 -5.01 -1.04 -8.07
CA THR A 27 -3.57 -1.29 -8.25
C THR A 27 -3.07 -2.44 -7.39
N LEU A 28 -3.34 -2.44 -6.08
CA LEU A 28 -2.87 -3.51 -5.18
C LEU A 28 -3.74 -4.77 -5.21
N GLY A 29 -4.99 -4.68 -5.67
CA GLY A 29 -5.91 -5.83 -5.70
C GLY A 29 -6.58 -6.15 -4.36
N LEU A 30 -6.59 -5.23 -3.40
CA LEU A 30 -7.31 -5.44 -2.14
C LEU A 30 -8.82 -5.30 -2.35
N THR A 31 -9.61 -6.02 -1.55
CA THR A 31 -11.08 -6.02 -1.71
C THR A 31 -11.70 -4.90 -0.88
N PRO A 32 -12.44 -3.94 -1.46
CA PRO A 32 -13.09 -2.87 -0.70
C PRO A 32 -14.09 -3.44 0.30
N ARG A 33 -14.10 -2.88 1.51
CA ARG A 33 -15.03 -3.24 2.58
C ARG A 33 -15.86 -2.02 2.99
N PRO A 34 -17.17 -2.20 3.24
CA PRO A 34 -17.99 -1.11 3.77
C PRO A 34 -17.45 -0.59 5.10
N VAL A 35 -17.36 0.74 5.21
CA VAL A 35 -17.11 1.44 6.47
C VAL A 35 -18.45 1.79 7.15
N PRO A 36 -18.47 2.12 8.45
CA PRO A 36 -19.66 2.65 9.11
C PRO A 36 -20.22 3.86 8.34
N HIS A 37 -21.55 3.92 8.20
CA HIS A 37 -22.21 4.92 7.35
C HIS A 37 -21.77 6.36 7.63
N LEU A 38 -21.55 6.72 8.90
CA LEU A 38 -21.15 8.07 9.32
C LEU A 38 -19.67 8.39 9.03
N GLN A 39 -18.86 7.41 8.62
CA GLN A 39 -17.43 7.53 8.39
C GLN A 39 -17.04 7.33 6.92
N ARG A 40 -18.03 7.30 6.00
CA ARG A 40 -17.79 7.10 4.56
C ARG A 40 -16.82 8.11 3.94
N GLU A 41 -16.80 9.34 4.47
CA GLU A 41 -15.92 10.41 3.99
C GLU A 41 -14.61 10.54 4.79
N THR A 42 -14.38 9.68 5.78
CA THR A 42 -13.20 9.77 6.68
C THR A 42 -12.40 8.49 6.78
N LEU A 43 -12.93 7.38 6.26
CA LEU A 43 -12.28 6.06 6.26
C LEU A 43 -12.48 5.35 4.91
N ALA A 44 -11.48 4.57 4.52
CA ALA A 44 -11.61 3.50 3.53
C ALA A 44 -11.03 2.20 4.11
N TRP A 45 -11.76 1.09 3.96
CA TRP A 45 -11.34 -0.22 4.46
C TRP A 45 -11.17 -1.20 3.30
N PHE A 46 -10.15 -2.05 3.41
CA PHE A 46 -9.86 -3.08 2.42
C PHE A 46 -9.49 -4.40 3.11
N ASP A 47 -10.02 -5.51 2.60
CA ASP A 47 -9.67 -6.86 3.05
C ASP A 47 -8.41 -7.37 2.32
N ILE A 48 -7.53 -8.04 3.06
CA ILE A 48 -6.32 -8.70 2.57
C ILE A 48 -6.65 -10.16 2.24
N GLY A 49 -6.99 -10.41 0.97
CA GLY A 49 -7.42 -11.72 0.50
C GLY A 49 -8.56 -12.27 1.35
N THR A 50 -8.47 -13.55 1.73
CA THR A 50 -9.48 -14.23 2.57
C THR A 50 -9.03 -14.42 4.02
N SER A 51 -7.94 -13.76 4.43
CA SER A 51 -7.31 -13.95 5.75
C SER A 51 -8.13 -13.38 6.92
N GLY A 52 -9.07 -12.47 6.64
CA GLY A 52 -9.75 -11.66 7.64
C GLY A 52 -8.94 -10.44 8.12
N GLN A 53 -7.68 -10.28 7.68
CA GLN A 53 -6.86 -9.11 7.96
C GLN A 53 -7.22 -7.94 7.04
N GLN A 54 -7.01 -6.71 7.51
CA GLN A 54 -7.48 -5.51 6.82
C GLN A 54 -6.43 -4.41 6.75
N VAL A 55 -6.55 -3.58 5.71
CA VAL A 55 -5.94 -2.25 5.63
C VAL A 55 -7.02 -1.21 5.84
N HIS A 56 -6.84 -0.38 6.87
CA HIS A 56 -7.64 0.82 7.05
C HIS A 56 -6.84 2.02 6.57
N VAL A 57 -7.51 2.91 5.84
CA VAL A 57 -6.96 4.19 5.38
C VAL A 57 -7.78 5.30 6.04
N ALA A 58 -7.12 6.14 6.82
CA ALA A 58 -7.75 7.23 7.56
C ALA A 58 -7.11 8.59 7.22
N ILE A 59 -7.78 9.68 7.58
CA ILE A 59 -7.21 11.02 7.45
C ILE A 59 -6.15 11.24 8.55
N GLY A 60 -4.93 11.60 8.13
CA GLY A 60 -3.82 11.94 9.02
C GLY A 60 -3.74 13.43 9.37
N LYS A 61 -2.83 13.76 10.29
CA LYS A 61 -2.48 15.14 10.65
C LYS A 61 -1.33 15.65 9.76
N PRO A 62 -1.17 16.98 9.59
CA PRO A 62 -0.05 17.54 8.83
C PRO A 62 1.33 17.00 9.23
N GLU A 63 1.55 16.78 10.53
CA GLU A 63 2.80 16.23 11.07
C GLU A 63 3.13 14.82 10.56
N ASP A 64 2.11 14.01 10.23
CA ASP A 64 2.30 12.64 9.72
C ASP A 64 3.00 12.64 8.35
N PHE A 65 2.92 13.77 7.62
CA PHE A 65 3.44 13.94 6.27
C PHE A 65 4.69 14.83 6.20
N ALA A 66 5.18 15.33 7.34
CA ALA A 66 6.34 16.22 7.38
C ALA A 66 7.63 15.54 6.88
N HIS A 67 7.76 14.22 7.08
CA HIS A 67 8.93 13.45 6.68
C HIS A 67 8.54 12.07 6.15
N ALA A 68 9.31 11.56 5.19
CA ALA A 68 9.13 10.20 4.69
C ALA A 68 9.48 9.17 5.78
N SER A 69 8.46 8.52 6.33
CA SER A 69 8.65 7.45 7.33
C SER A 69 9.33 6.22 6.70
N SER A 70 10.20 5.57 7.47
CA SER A 70 10.77 4.26 7.14
C SER A 70 9.87 3.10 7.59
N ARG A 71 8.93 3.33 8.51
CA ARG A 71 7.94 2.34 9.00
C ARG A 71 7.02 1.90 7.85
N HIS A 72 6.74 0.61 7.78
CA HIS A 72 5.90 0.01 6.74
C HIS A 72 5.29 -1.30 7.21
N PRO A 73 4.10 -1.68 6.70
CA PRO A 73 3.71 -3.07 6.63
C PRO A 73 4.47 -3.79 5.51
N CYS A 74 4.76 -5.07 5.71
CA CYS A 74 5.16 -5.97 4.64
C CYS A 74 4.00 -6.93 4.33
N PHE A 75 3.48 -6.87 3.10
CA PHE A 75 2.43 -7.75 2.64
C PHE A 75 3.02 -9.03 2.07
N ARG A 76 2.50 -10.17 2.52
CA ARG A 76 2.83 -11.47 1.96
C ARG A 76 2.12 -11.67 0.62
N VAL A 77 2.87 -12.09 -0.38
CA VAL A 77 2.40 -12.41 -1.73
C VAL A 77 2.56 -13.91 -1.96
N GLY A 78 1.60 -14.54 -2.63
CA GLY A 78 1.49 -16.00 -2.68
C GLY A 78 2.61 -16.73 -3.41
N SER A 79 3.31 -16.05 -4.33
CA SER A 79 4.42 -16.62 -5.10
C SER A 79 5.31 -15.53 -5.71
N VAL A 80 6.47 -15.91 -6.24
CA VAL A 80 7.40 -14.99 -6.92
C VAL A 80 6.78 -14.42 -8.20
N GLU A 81 6.00 -15.24 -8.92
CA GLU A 81 5.28 -14.83 -10.13
C GLU A 81 4.24 -13.76 -9.78
N ALA A 82 3.42 -14.00 -8.74
CA ALA A 82 2.44 -13.02 -8.26
C ALA A 82 3.10 -11.74 -7.73
N LEU A 83 4.30 -11.85 -7.13
CA LEU A 83 5.08 -10.69 -6.69
C LEU A 83 5.54 -9.84 -7.89
N ASN A 84 6.04 -10.48 -8.95
CA ASN A 84 6.44 -9.79 -10.18
C ASN A 84 5.24 -9.15 -10.90
N GLU A 85 4.10 -9.83 -10.97
CA GLU A 85 2.86 -9.28 -11.54
C GLU A 85 2.38 -8.05 -10.75
N LEU A 86 2.40 -8.13 -9.42
CA LEU A 86 2.06 -6.99 -8.58
C LEU A 86 3.05 -5.83 -8.78
N GLN A 87 4.35 -6.11 -8.84
CA GLN A 87 5.37 -5.09 -9.10
C GLN A 87 5.14 -4.39 -10.45
N MET A 88 4.85 -5.15 -11.51
CA MET A 88 4.53 -4.59 -12.84
C MET A 88 3.30 -3.69 -12.78
N ARG A 89 2.22 -4.11 -12.11
CA ARG A 89 1.00 -3.28 -11.95
C ARG A 89 1.29 -1.97 -11.21
N VAL A 90 2.01 -2.05 -10.09
CA VAL A 90 2.40 -0.87 -9.30
C VAL A 90 3.30 0.06 -10.12
N TRP A 91 4.25 -0.48 -10.87
CA TRP A 91 5.13 0.29 -11.74
C TRP A 91 4.37 0.95 -12.90
N SER A 92 3.47 0.25 -13.58
CA SER A 92 2.64 0.84 -14.63
C SER A 92 1.72 1.93 -14.09
N HIS A 93 1.23 1.83 -12.85
CA HIS A 93 0.52 2.93 -12.20
C HIS A 93 1.45 4.10 -11.88
N PHE A 94 2.66 3.82 -11.40
CA PHE A 94 3.70 4.84 -11.18
C PHE A 94 4.03 5.62 -12.46
N GLU A 95 4.11 4.97 -13.62
CA GLU A 95 4.42 5.62 -14.91
C GLU A 95 3.32 6.59 -15.38
N ARG A 96 2.09 6.48 -14.85
CA ARG A 96 0.99 7.42 -15.11
C ARG A 96 1.02 8.67 -14.23
N LYS A 97 2.14 8.95 -13.56
CA LYS A 97 2.29 10.14 -12.71
C LYS A 97 2.12 11.42 -13.54
N GLY A 98 1.22 12.30 -13.10
CA GLY A 98 0.81 13.49 -13.85
C GLY A 98 -0.50 13.31 -14.63
N GLU A 99 -0.92 12.06 -14.86
CA GLU A 99 -2.24 11.72 -15.43
C GLU A 99 -3.20 11.14 -14.38
N SER A 100 -2.67 10.43 -13.38
CA SER A 100 -3.43 9.89 -12.24
C SER A 100 -2.91 10.47 -10.93
N GLU A 101 -3.79 11.12 -10.16
CA GLU A 101 -3.45 11.65 -8.83
C GLU A 101 -3.18 10.54 -7.81
N SER A 102 -3.74 9.34 -8.02
CA SER A 102 -3.53 8.18 -7.15
C SER A 102 -2.26 7.39 -7.48
N ALA A 103 -1.48 7.83 -8.49
CA ALA A 103 -0.22 7.20 -8.83
C ALA A 103 0.72 7.19 -7.61
N PRO A 104 1.38 6.06 -7.32
CA PRO A 104 2.33 5.99 -6.22
C PRO A 104 3.43 7.05 -6.35
N LEU A 105 3.90 7.58 -5.22
CA LEU A 105 4.99 8.55 -5.24
C LEU A 105 6.33 7.91 -5.60
N MET A 106 6.50 6.63 -5.29
CA MET A 106 7.68 5.82 -5.61
C MET A 106 7.26 4.37 -5.88
N ALA A 107 7.93 3.70 -6.80
CA ALA A 107 7.79 2.26 -7.02
C ALA A 107 9.15 1.69 -7.46
N ASP A 108 9.53 0.54 -6.92
CA ASP A 108 10.72 -0.16 -7.41
C ASP A 108 10.45 -0.73 -8.81
N LYS A 109 11.32 -0.41 -9.77
CA LYS A 109 11.19 -0.82 -11.17
C LYS A 109 11.39 -2.33 -11.35
N PRO A 110 10.50 -3.04 -12.08
CA PRO A 110 10.71 -4.45 -12.43
C PRO A 110 12.05 -4.69 -13.11
N GLY A 111 12.78 -5.72 -12.66
CA GLY A 111 14.11 -6.08 -13.18
C GLY A 111 15.26 -5.17 -12.74
N ALA A 112 14.98 -4.09 -11.99
CA ALA A 112 16.01 -3.26 -11.36
C ALA A 112 16.27 -3.68 -9.91
N LYS A 113 17.34 -3.12 -9.34
CA LYS A 113 17.65 -3.23 -7.91
C LYS A 113 16.52 -2.61 -7.06
N ASN A 114 16.04 -3.33 -6.03
CA ASN A 114 15.02 -2.79 -5.12
C ASN A 114 15.60 -1.72 -4.18
N SER A 115 14.74 -0.90 -3.57
CA SER A 115 15.14 0.22 -2.70
C SER A 115 15.36 -0.16 -1.22
N GLY A 116 15.34 -1.46 -0.90
CA GLY A 116 15.62 -1.99 0.44
C GLY A 116 17.11 -2.21 0.71
N ALA A 117 17.41 -2.60 1.95
CA ALA A 117 18.72 -3.16 2.28
C ALA A 117 18.92 -4.51 1.57
N GLU A 118 20.17 -4.91 1.34
CA GLU A 118 20.52 -6.15 0.63
C GLU A 118 21.42 -7.06 1.45
N GLY A 119 21.34 -8.35 1.17
CA GLY A 119 21.94 -9.42 1.97
C GLY A 119 21.28 -10.75 1.64
N VAL A 120 22.04 -11.85 1.79
CA VAL A 120 21.61 -13.21 1.45
C VAL A 120 20.40 -13.69 2.29
N GLU A 121 20.14 -13.03 3.41
CA GLU A 121 19.05 -13.36 4.33
C GLU A 121 17.72 -12.68 3.95
N TYR A 122 17.75 -11.75 2.99
CA TYR A 122 16.55 -11.01 2.63
C TYR A 122 15.73 -11.75 1.56
N PRO A 123 14.40 -11.82 1.73
CA PRO A 123 13.53 -12.47 0.77
C PRO A 123 13.42 -11.65 -0.52
N THR A 124 12.95 -12.30 -1.59
CA THR A 124 12.54 -11.58 -2.80
C THR A 124 11.42 -10.61 -2.45
N ARG A 125 11.64 -9.32 -2.76
CA ARG A 125 10.73 -8.24 -2.36
C ARG A 125 10.88 -7.01 -3.25
N PHE A 126 9.89 -6.14 -3.17
CA PHE A 126 9.97 -4.78 -3.70
C PHE A 126 9.24 -3.80 -2.79
N PHE A 127 9.57 -2.51 -2.92
CA PHE A 127 8.93 -1.44 -2.18
C PHE A 127 8.17 -0.48 -3.10
N ALA A 128 7.15 0.14 -2.53
CA ALA A 128 6.49 1.30 -3.12
C ALA A 128 6.19 2.34 -2.03
N ARG A 129 5.93 3.58 -2.46
CA ARG A 129 5.22 4.56 -1.65
C ARG A 129 3.91 4.88 -2.32
N ASP A 130 2.80 4.75 -1.60
CA ASP A 130 1.49 5.14 -2.12
C ASP A 130 1.45 6.64 -2.49
N PHE A 131 0.31 7.09 -3.01
CA PHE A 131 0.09 8.49 -3.40
C PHE A 131 0.24 9.49 -2.23
N ALA A 132 0.17 9.02 -0.97
CA ALA A 132 0.34 9.84 0.23
C ALA A 132 1.74 9.69 0.88
N GLY A 133 2.61 8.85 0.32
CA GLY A 133 3.97 8.64 0.81
C GLY A 133 4.12 7.51 1.83
N ASN A 134 3.07 6.75 2.15
CA ASN A 134 3.15 5.56 3.00
C ASN A 134 4.05 4.52 2.34
N ARG A 135 5.09 4.07 3.05
CA ARG A 135 5.98 3.01 2.56
C ARG A 135 5.29 1.67 2.70
N LEU A 136 5.30 0.88 1.63
CA LEU A 136 4.75 -0.47 1.56
C LEU A 136 5.85 -1.43 1.09
N GLU A 137 5.97 -2.59 1.71
CA GLU A 137 6.84 -3.68 1.28
C GLU A 137 5.98 -4.87 0.84
N PHE A 138 6.44 -5.60 -0.17
CA PHE A 138 5.80 -6.81 -0.67
C PHE A 138 6.83 -7.92 -0.80
N SER A 139 6.54 -9.10 -0.27
CA SER A 139 7.47 -10.24 -0.26
C SER A 139 6.74 -11.59 -0.25
N VAL A 140 7.44 -12.69 -0.56
CA VAL A 140 6.91 -14.07 -0.64
C VAL A 140 7.06 -14.85 0.66
#